data_AF-A0A3D1A407-F1
#
_entry.id   AF-A0A3D1A407-F1
#
_cell.length_a   1.000
_cell.length_b   1.000
_cell.length_c   1.000
_cell.angle_alpha   90.00
_cell.angle_beta   90.00
_cell.angle_gamma   90.00
#
_symmetry.space_group_name_H-M   'P 1'
#
loop_
_entity.id
_entity.type
_entity.pdbx_description
1 polymer ?
#
loop_
_entity_poly.entity_id
_entity_poly.type
_entity_poly.pdbx_seq_one_letter_code
_entity_poly.pdbx_strand_id
1 'polypeptide(L)' 'MTGNDNSKLLHDLRSKCSSLKSAAELYKDCSAAEKKEMLALMNAAAAEITKLLAQLDKA' A
#
# COMPACT_ATOMS: atom_id res chain seq x y z
N MET A 1 24.63 -4.84 7.57
CA MET A 1 23.44 -5.72 7.47
C MET A 1 22.42 -5.11 6.48
N THR A 2 22.85 -4.51 5.38
CA THR A 2 22.08 -3.44 4.69
C THR A 2 21.61 -3.76 3.27
N GLY A 3 22.04 -4.87 2.65
CA GLY A 3 21.66 -5.21 1.26
C GLY A 3 20.33 -5.98 1.12
N ASN A 4 20.02 -6.86 2.07
CA ASN A 4 18.82 -7.71 2.01
C ASN A 4 17.55 -6.99 2.49
N ASP A 5 17.68 -6.10 3.48
CA ASP A 5 16.52 -5.44 4.09
C ASP A 5 15.90 -4.40 3.15
N ASN A 6 16.72 -3.65 2.40
CA ASN A 6 16.23 -2.65 1.46
C ASN A 6 15.52 -3.29 0.26
N SER A 7 16.05 -4.40 -0.26
CA SER A 7 15.42 -5.14 -1.36
C SER A 7 14.04 -5.67 -0.95
N LYS A 8 13.91 -6.16 0.29
CA LYS A 8 12.63 -6.60 0.85
C LYS A 8 11.67 -5.42 1.05
N LEU A 9 12.13 -4.32 1.64
CA LEU A 9 11.31 -3.11 1.83
C LEU A 9 10.81 -2.55 0.50
N LEU A 10 11.64 -2.53 -0.55
CA LEU A 10 11.24 -2.11 -1.89
C LEU A 10 10.23 -3.07 -2.53
N HIS A 11 10.40 -4.38 -2.34
CA HIS A 11 9.44 -5.38 -2.79
C HIS A 11 8.07 -5.19 -2.11
N ASP A 12 8.07 -5.03 -0.78
CA ASP A 12 6.86 -4.82 0.01
C ASP A 12 6.17 -3.50 -0.37
N LEU A 13 6.95 -2.44 -0.60
CA LEU A 13 6.45 -1.14 -1.06
C LEU A 13 5.74 -1.28 -2.42
N ARG A 14 6.37 -1.98 -3.37
CA ARG A 14 5.79 -2.22 -4.70
C ARG A 14 4.50 -3.04 -4.62
N SER A 15 4.47 -4.04 -3.75
CA SER A 15 3.28 -4.86 -3.50
C SER A 15 2.12 -4.00 -2.99
N LYS A 16 2.36 -3.16 -1.96
CA LYS A 16 1.32 -2.28 -1.39
C LYS A 16 0.83 -1.22 -2.37
N CYS A 17 1.70 -0.62 -3.17
CA CYS A 17 1.30 0.30 -4.25
C CYS A 17 0.39 -0.39 -5.29
N SER A 18 0.68 -1.65 -5.62
CA SER A 18 -0.14 -2.43 -6.55
C SER A 18 -1.53 -2.71 -5.98
N SER A 19 -1.61 -3.11 -4.71
CA SER A 19 -2.90 -3.30 -4.02
C SER A 19 -3.72 -2.01 -3.94
N LEU A 20 -3.08 -0.88 -3.63
CA LEU A 20 -3.75 0.41 -3.57
C LEU A 20 -4.31 0.82 -4.94
N LYS A 21 -3.53 0.63 -6.01
CA LYS A 21 -3.98 0.88 -7.38
C LYS A 21 -5.20 0.02 -7.72
N SER A 22 -5.14 -1.29 -7.49
CA SER A 22 -6.26 -2.18 -7.79
C SER A 22 -7.52 -1.85 -6.98
N ALA A 23 -7.37 -1.49 -5.69
CA ALA A 23 -8.50 -1.03 -4.88
C ALA A 23 -9.14 0.26 -5.43
N ALA A 24 -8.32 1.22 -5.89
CA ALA A 24 -8.80 2.44 -6.51
C ALA A 24 -9.52 2.18 -7.84
N GLU A 25 -9.03 1.24 -8.65
CA GLU A 25 -9.66 0.84 -9.91
C GLU A 25 -11.02 0.19 -9.69
N LEU A 26 -11.16 -0.65 -8.66
CA LEU A 26 -12.42 -1.31 -8.29
C LEU A 26 -13.43 -0.37 -7.62
N TYR A 27 -12.97 0.72 -6.98
CA TYR A 27 -13.80 1.64 -6.21
C TYR A 27 -15.00 2.20 -7.01
N LYS A 28 -14.82 2.43 -8.31
CA LYS A 28 -15.87 2.98 -9.19
C LYS A 28 -17.04 2.02 -9.39
N ASP A 29 -16.77 0.72 -9.30
CA ASP A 29 -17.72 -0.37 -9.58
C ASP A 29 -18.39 -0.90 -8.30
N CYS A 30 -17.95 -0.45 -7.12
CA CYS A 30 -18.52 -0.80 -5.82
C CYS A 30 -19.86 -0.09 -5.52
N SER A 31 -20.76 -0.78 -4.82
CA SER A 31 -21.93 -0.18 -4.19
C SER A 31 -21.53 0.80 -3.07
N ALA A 32 -22.47 1.61 -2.57
CA ALA A 32 -22.19 2.57 -1.50
C ALA A 32 -21.65 1.92 -0.21
N ALA A 33 -22.11 0.71 0.12
CA ALA A 33 -21.63 -0.05 1.26
C ALA A 33 -20.18 -0.53 1.03
N GLU A 34 -19.91 -1.14 -0.13
CA GLU A 34 -18.59 -1.66 -0.49
C GLU A 34 -17.55 -0.54 -0.67
N LYS A 35 -17.97 0.66 -1.12
CA LYS A 35 -17.09 1.83 -1.22
C LYS A 35 -16.49 2.22 0.12
N LYS A 36 -17.24 2.09 1.22
CA LYS A 36 -16.72 2.40 2.56
C LYS A 36 -15.61 1.43 2.97
N GLU A 37 -15.80 0.14 2.68
CA GLU A 37 -14.80 -0.90 2.94
C GLU A 37 -13.58 -0.74 2.04
N MET A 38 -13.80 -0.44 0.76
CA MET A 38 -12.72 -0.19 -0.20
C MET A 38 -11.87 1.03 0.21
N LEU A 39 -12.50 2.11 0.66
CA LEU A 39 -11.78 3.27 1.22
C LEU A 39 -10.95 2.90 2.46
N ALA A 40 -11.47 2.03 3.33
CA ALA A 40 -10.72 1.56 4.49
C ALA A 40 -9.47 0.77 4.07
N LEU A 41 -9.59 -0.11 3.06
CA LEU A 41 -8.46 -0.85 2.49
C LEU A 41 -7.42 0.08 1.84
N MET A 42 -7.88 1.08 1.07
CA MET A 42 -7.00 2.07 0.45
C MET A 42 -6.22 2.87 1.51
N ASN A 43 -6.89 3.31 2.57
CA ASN A 43 -6.26 4.03 3.68
C ASN A 43 -5.23 3.15 4.41
N ALA A 44 -5.55 1.88 4.66
CA ALA A 44 -4.62 0.95 5.29
C ALA A 44 -3.35 0.74 4.42
N ALA A 45 -3.52 0.55 3.11
CA ALA A 45 -2.41 0.42 2.18
C ALA A 45 -1.55 1.71 2.14
N ALA A 46 -2.17 2.89 2.11
CA ALA A 46 -1.48 4.17 2.13
C ALA A 46 -0.65 4.40 3.41
N ALA A 47 -1.20 4.03 4.58
CA ALA A 47 -0.49 4.10 5.85
C ALA A 47 0.74 3.19 5.86
N GLU A 48 0.62 1.98 5.31
CA GLU A 48 1.72 1.02 5.25
C GLU A 48 2.80 1.43 4.24
N ILE A 49 2.42 1.99 3.10
CA ILE A 49 3.34 2.63 2.15
C ILE A 49 4.17 3.72 2.84
N THR A 50 3.50 4.60 3.60
CA THR A 50 4.17 5.68 4.34
C THR A 50 5.18 5.12 5.34
N LYS A 51 4.83 4.04 6.05
CA LYS A 51 5.72 3.35 6.99
C LYS A 51 6.92 2.70 6.31
N LEU A 52 6.74 2.11 5.12
CA LEU A 52 7.83 1.50 4.35
C LEU A 52 8.79 2.56 3.80
N LEU A 53 8.26 3.68 3.30
CA LEU A 53 9.08 4.82 2.87
C LEU A 53 9.91 5.40 4.02
N ALA A 54 9.31 5.57 5.21
CA ALA A 54 10.02 6.05 6.38
C ALA A 54 11.11 5.07 6.89
N GLN A 55 11.01 3.78 6.59
CA GLN A 55 12.06 2.80 6.88
C GLN A 55 13.19 2.89 5.84
N LEU A 56 12.85 3.04 4.56
CA LEU A 56 13.82 3.21 3.47
C LEU A 56 14.63 4.50 3.61
N ASP A 57 14.01 5.59 4.06
CA ASP A 57 14.68 6.88 4.31
C ASP A 57 15.76 6.79 5.41
N LYS A 58 15.64 5.80 6.31
CA LYS A 58 16.58 5.57 7.42
C LYS A 58 17.65 4.53 7.12
N ALA A 59 17.60 3.89 5.95
CA ALA A 59 18.38 2.71 5.61
C ALA A 59 19.62 3.00 4.74
#